data_AF-A0A1T4KFZ2-F1
#
_entry.id   AF-A0A1T4KFZ2-F1
#
_cell.length_a   1.000
_cell.length_b   1.000
_cell.length_c   1.000
_cell.angle_alpha   90.00
_cell.angle_beta   90.00
_cell.angle_gamma   90.00
#
_symmetry.space_group_name_H-M   'P 1'
#
loop_
_entity.id
_entity.type
_entity.pdbx_description
1 polymer ?
#
loop_
_entity_poly.entity_id
_entity_poly.type
_entity_poly.pdbx_seq_one_letter_code
_entity_poly.pdbx_strand_id
1 'polypeptide(L)'
;MQYLLTKDFIWEFFIAELMSVGFLTLMSFLCTHYAHKYTKRNFLYPFFYACATLTAALISFAVLRILAQIFEPDKFDEINNNIPPIVNPMVTLFYVFTYAFNPIKTQIHIANIWLIILGHIIGGTLGGLIWVRIKRNKKYLNNSYKNVKDIKPKELLWDSGFIFSFTLLTFIIQYIINHKTNNYILSSTYTGGLTLCMLLSASWMLRFSFPTNIYVSGGSFIVSYYYNKSKRKTNALYLMFVALVYIVSTAIVSYIYIILPISHNSALFIH
;
A
#
# COMPACT_ATOMS: atom_id res chain seq x y z
N MET A 1 -3.71 12.72 9.12
CA MET A 1 -2.51 12.93 8.26
C MET A 1 -1.89 14.31 8.43
N GLN A 2 -2.65 15.41 8.44
CA GLN A 2 -2.11 16.74 8.73
C GLN A 2 -1.28 16.75 10.02
N TYR A 3 -1.75 16.09 11.07
CA TYR A 3 -1.02 15.88 12.33
C TYR A 3 0.37 15.20 12.16
N LEU A 4 0.48 14.18 11.29
CA LEU A 4 1.75 13.51 10.97
C LEU A 4 2.74 14.43 10.25
N LEU A 5 2.22 15.41 9.52
CA LEU A 5 3.00 16.33 8.72
C LEU A 5 3.43 17.55 9.53
N THR A 6 2.73 17.87 10.63
CA THR A 6 2.98 19.07 11.46
C THR A 6 3.70 18.79 12.79
N LYS A 7 3.98 17.53 13.13
CA LYS A 7 4.72 17.15 14.35
C LYS A 7 6.15 16.74 14.06
N ASP A 8 7.01 16.97 15.05
CA ASP A 8 8.32 16.34 15.14
C ASP A 8 8.18 14.81 15.17
N PHE A 9 9.22 14.14 14.69
CA PHE A 9 9.36 12.70 14.46
C PHE A 9 8.47 11.76 15.32
N ILE A 10 7.59 10.99 14.66
CA ILE A 10 6.72 9.96 15.29
C ILE A 10 7.21 8.56 14.89
N TRP A 11 8.08 7.96 15.69
CA TRP A 11 8.68 6.65 15.40
C TRP A 11 7.67 5.50 15.55
N GLU A 12 6.62 5.68 16.36
CA GLU A 12 5.52 4.73 16.54
C GLU A 12 4.82 4.47 15.21
N PHE A 13 4.66 5.52 14.41
CA PHE A 13 4.06 5.44 13.08
C PHE A 13 4.95 4.64 12.12
N PHE A 14 6.26 4.88 12.17
CA PHE A 14 7.23 4.10 11.39
C PHE A 14 7.14 2.60 11.70
N ILE A 15 7.07 2.22 12.97
CA ILE A 15 6.96 0.80 13.37
C ILE A 15 5.62 0.21 12.92
N ALA A 16 4.52 0.93 13.14
CA ALA A 16 3.19 0.50 12.73
C ALA A 16 3.10 0.23 11.22
N GLU A 17 3.70 1.10 10.40
CA GLU A 17 3.76 0.95 8.94
C GLU A 17 4.69 -0.20 8.52
N LEU A 18 5.86 -0.33 9.15
CA LEU A 18 6.81 -1.42 8.90
C LEU A 18 6.17 -2.78 9.16
N MET A 19 5.52 -2.96 10.32
CA MET A 19 4.86 -4.23 10.68
C MET A 19 3.72 -4.57 9.74
N SER A 20 2.92 -3.57 9.39
CA SER A 20 1.80 -3.72 8.47
C SER A 20 2.24 -4.17 7.07
N VAL A 21 3.21 -3.49 6.47
CA VAL A 21 3.70 -3.84 5.13
C VAL A 21 4.42 -5.19 5.13
N GLY A 22 5.17 -5.50 6.19
CA GLY A 22 5.77 -6.82 6.36
C GLY A 22 4.73 -7.94 6.42
N PHE A 23 3.68 -7.76 7.21
CA PHE A 23 2.56 -8.70 7.31
C PHE A 23 1.81 -8.85 5.98
N LEU A 24 1.48 -7.73 5.32
CA LEU A 24 0.82 -7.74 4.02
C LEU A 24 1.63 -8.53 2.98
N THR A 25 2.95 -8.32 2.95
CA THR A 25 3.85 -9.03 2.04
C THR A 25 3.85 -10.54 2.32
N LEU A 26 3.95 -10.94 3.58
CA LEU A 26 3.91 -12.34 3.99
C LEU A 26 2.58 -13.02 3.66
N MET A 27 1.47 -12.38 4.01
CA MET A 27 0.14 -12.87 3.70
C MET A 27 -0.05 -12.98 2.19
N SER A 28 0.42 -12.02 1.40
CA SER A 28 0.35 -12.08 -0.07
C SER A 28 1.02 -13.34 -0.63
N PHE A 29 2.18 -13.72 -0.09
CA PHE A 29 2.85 -14.97 -0.47
C PHE A 29 2.10 -16.22 -0.02
N LEU A 30 1.60 -16.23 1.22
CA LEU A 30 0.77 -17.33 1.73
C LEU A 30 -0.48 -17.51 0.86
N CYS A 31 -1.24 -16.44 0.63
CA CYS A 31 -2.45 -16.44 -0.19
C CYS A 31 -2.17 -16.95 -1.60
N THR A 32 -1.05 -16.55 -2.21
CA THR A 32 -0.63 -17.10 -3.51
C THR A 32 -0.41 -18.60 -3.43
N HIS A 33 0.36 -19.05 -2.44
CA HIS A 33 0.67 -20.47 -2.28
C HIS A 33 -0.61 -21.31 -2.14
N TYR A 34 -1.50 -20.91 -1.23
CA TYR A 34 -2.75 -21.62 -0.98
C TYR A 34 -3.67 -21.57 -2.19
N ALA A 35 -3.78 -20.41 -2.84
CA ALA A 35 -4.58 -20.27 -4.04
C ALA A 35 -4.11 -21.24 -5.14
N HIS A 36 -2.81 -21.30 -5.41
CA HIS A 36 -2.26 -22.20 -6.43
C HIS A 36 -2.39 -23.68 -6.04
N LYS A 37 -2.19 -24.03 -4.77
CA LYS A 37 -2.16 -25.42 -4.32
C LYS A 37 -3.55 -26.04 -4.19
N TYR A 38 -4.53 -25.30 -3.68
CA TYR A 38 -5.83 -25.86 -3.28
C TYR A 38 -6.98 -25.46 -4.18
N THR A 39 -6.89 -24.30 -4.83
CA THR A 39 -8.02 -23.74 -5.54
C THR A 39 -7.63 -23.52 -6.98
N LYS A 40 -7.98 -24.45 -7.88
CA LYS A 40 -7.84 -24.28 -9.35
C LYS A 40 -8.59 -23.04 -9.89
N ARG A 41 -9.21 -22.23 -9.03
CA ARG A 41 -10.07 -21.10 -9.33
C ARG A 41 -9.37 -19.78 -8.95
N ASN A 42 -9.06 -18.97 -9.95
CA ASN A 42 -8.32 -17.72 -9.80
C ASN A 42 -9.06 -16.64 -8.97
N PHE A 43 -10.37 -16.77 -8.74
CA PHE A 43 -11.17 -15.74 -8.04
C PHE A 43 -10.95 -15.69 -6.52
N LEU A 44 -10.45 -16.76 -5.89
CA LEU A 44 -10.23 -16.78 -4.43
C LEU A 44 -9.00 -15.97 -4.02
N TYR A 45 -8.06 -15.76 -4.94
CA TYR A 45 -6.87 -14.97 -4.70
C TYR A 45 -7.19 -13.50 -4.35
N PRO A 46 -8.01 -12.77 -5.14
CA PRO A 46 -8.54 -11.45 -4.77
C PRO A 46 -9.13 -11.37 -3.37
N PHE A 47 -9.92 -12.38 -2.98
CA PHE A 47 -10.56 -12.42 -1.67
C PHE A 47 -9.54 -12.47 -0.55
N PHE A 48 -8.63 -13.45 -0.61
CA PHE A 48 -7.58 -13.58 0.39
C PHE A 48 -6.65 -12.36 0.46
N TYR A 49 -6.33 -11.77 -0.69
CA TYR A 49 -5.51 -10.56 -0.72
C TYR A 49 -6.23 -9.36 -0.10
N ALA A 50 -7.51 -9.14 -0.41
CA ALA A 50 -8.28 -8.05 0.19
C ALA A 50 -8.41 -8.22 1.72
N CYS A 51 -8.65 -9.45 2.19
CA CYS A 51 -8.61 -9.76 3.61
C CYS A 51 -7.23 -9.45 4.22
N ALA A 52 -6.13 -9.82 3.55
CA ALA A 52 -4.79 -9.51 4.00
C ALA A 52 -4.53 -8.00 4.09
N THR A 53 -5.01 -7.21 3.12
CA THR A 53 -4.93 -5.74 3.16
C THR A 53 -5.69 -5.16 4.36
N LEU A 54 -6.92 -5.64 4.61
CA LEU A 54 -7.70 -5.20 5.77
C LEU A 54 -7.01 -5.58 7.08
N THR A 55 -6.54 -6.81 7.21
CA THR A 55 -5.85 -7.26 8.43
C THR A 55 -4.53 -6.50 8.65
N ALA A 56 -3.78 -6.20 7.59
CA ALA A 56 -2.59 -5.36 7.69
C ALA A 56 -2.93 -3.96 8.22
N ALA A 57 -4.01 -3.34 7.71
CA ALA A 57 -4.52 -2.07 8.22
C ALA A 57 -4.87 -2.13 9.72
N LEU A 58 -5.58 -3.17 10.15
CA LEU A 58 -5.93 -3.37 11.55
C LEU A 58 -4.70 -3.61 12.45
N ILE A 59 -3.71 -4.37 11.98
CA ILE A 59 -2.44 -4.57 12.72
C ILE A 59 -1.71 -3.23 12.87
N SER A 60 -1.61 -2.44 11.79
CA SER A 60 -0.99 -1.12 11.85
C SER A 60 -1.66 -0.22 12.88
N PHE A 61 -3.00 -0.20 12.87
CA PHE A 61 -3.80 0.56 13.84
C PHE A 61 -3.56 0.10 15.28
N ALA A 62 -3.60 -1.22 15.51
CA ALA A 62 -3.39 -1.79 16.84
C ALA A 62 -1.98 -1.47 17.37
N VAL A 63 -0.94 -1.64 16.54
CA VAL A 63 0.45 -1.34 16.91
C VAL A 63 0.62 0.14 17.23
N LEU A 64 0.10 1.03 16.37
CA LEU A 64 0.17 2.47 16.62
C LEU A 64 -0.49 2.84 17.94
N ARG A 65 -1.67 2.30 18.25
CA ARG A 65 -2.37 2.57 19.52
C ARG A 65 -1.60 2.07 20.72
N ILE A 66 -1.07 0.84 20.66
CA ILE A 66 -0.29 0.27 21.76
C ILE A 66 0.95 1.13 22.03
N LEU A 67 1.69 1.51 20.98
CA LEU A 67 2.89 2.33 21.13
C LEU A 67 2.55 3.74 21.63
N ALA A 68 1.52 4.38 21.08
CA ALA A 68 1.06 5.68 21.54
C ALA A 68 0.63 5.66 23.02
N GLN A 69 -0.06 4.61 23.46
CA GLN A 69 -0.48 4.48 24.86
C GLN A 69 0.70 4.32 25.83
N ILE A 70 1.78 3.67 25.40
CA ILE A 70 2.96 3.41 26.23
C ILE A 70 3.91 4.62 26.25
N PHE A 71 4.15 5.24 25.10
CA PHE A 71 5.22 6.22 24.92
C PHE A 71 4.74 7.67 24.81
N GLU A 72 3.49 7.89 24.39
CA GLU A 72 2.88 9.22 24.30
C GLU A 72 1.47 9.26 24.96
N PRO A 73 1.34 8.87 26.24
CA PRO A 73 0.03 8.75 26.90
C PRO A 73 -0.77 10.06 26.87
N ASP A 74 -0.10 11.21 27.03
CA ASP A 74 -0.73 12.53 27.03
C ASP A 74 -1.31 12.94 25.65
N LYS A 75 -0.88 12.27 24.58
CA LYS A 75 -1.31 12.51 23.19
C LYS A 75 -2.11 11.33 22.63
N PHE A 76 -2.40 10.32 23.45
CA PHE A 76 -3.05 9.09 22.98
C PHE A 76 -4.40 9.38 22.31
N ASP A 77 -5.23 10.24 22.89
CA ASP A 77 -6.53 10.60 22.32
C ASP A 77 -6.39 11.35 21.00
N GLU A 78 -5.38 12.21 20.87
CA GLU A 78 -5.08 12.92 19.63
C GLU A 78 -4.63 11.95 18.53
N ILE A 79 -3.73 11.02 18.84
CA ILE A 79 -3.25 9.99 17.91
C ILE A 79 -4.37 9.04 17.50
N ASN A 80 -5.14 8.56 18.47
CA ASN A 80 -6.23 7.60 18.26
C ASN A 80 -7.35 8.16 17.37
N ASN A 81 -7.62 9.46 17.48
CA ASN A 81 -8.70 10.11 16.72
C ASN A 81 -8.24 10.72 15.39
N ASN A 82 -6.97 11.12 15.24
CA ASN A 82 -6.52 11.94 14.10
C ASN A 82 -5.44 11.31 13.19
N ILE A 83 -4.82 10.19 13.61
CA ILE A 83 -3.81 9.50 12.80
C ILE A 83 -4.38 8.19 12.26
N PRO A 84 -4.87 8.17 11.00
CA PRO A 84 -5.13 6.92 10.32
C PRO A 84 -3.79 6.27 9.92
N PRO A 85 -3.51 5.02 10.31
CA PRO A 85 -2.46 4.23 9.68
C PRO A 85 -2.73 4.14 8.18
N ILE A 86 -1.70 4.43 7.41
CA ILE A 86 -1.79 4.66 5.98
C ILE A 86 -1.77 3.32 5.26
N VAL A 87 -0.85 2.41 5.62
CA VAL A 87 -0.64 1.03 5.10
C VAL A 87 -0.49 0.90 3.58
N ASN A 88 -0.89 1.92 2.83
CA ASN A 88 -1.01 1.98 1.39
C ASN A 88 0.02 2.98 0.85
N PRO A 89 0.99 2.53 0.04
CA PRO A 89 2.02 3.37 -0.58
C PRO A 89 1.45 4.61 -1.25
N MET A 90 0.30 4.41 -1.93
CA MET A 90 -0.30 5.42 -2.79
C MET A 90 -0.77 6.61 -1.99
N VAL A 91 -1.27 6.38 -0.78
CA VAL A 91 -1.75 7.44 0.09
C VAL A 91 -0.54 8.26 0.55
N THR A 92 0.56 7.64 0.96
CA THR A 92 1.81 8.35 1.29
C THR A 92 2.33 9.17 0.10
N LEU A 93 2.47 8.55 -1.08
CA LEU A 93 2.93 9.21 -2.30
C LEU A 93 1.99 10.35 -2.73
N PHE A 94 0.67 10.19 -2.53
CA PHE A 94 -0.32 11.20 -2.87
C PHE A 94 -0.11 12.47 -2.06
N TYR A 95 0.19 12.34 -0.77
CA TYR A 95 0.54 13.50 0.05
C TYR A 95 1.84 14.14 -0.39
N VAL A 96 2.86 13.35 -0.77
CA VAL A 96 4.14 13.90 -1.29
C VAL A 96 3.91 14.77 -2.50
N PHE A 97 3.20 14.25 -3.51
CA PHE A 97 3.00 14.97 -4.77
C PHE A 97 2.04 16.15 -4.62
N THR A 98 0.99 16.01 -3.80
CA THR A 98 0.07 17.12 -3.49
C THR A 98 0.83 18.29 -2.85
N TYR A 99 1.77 18.00 -1.94
CA TYR A 99 2.64 19.03 -1.36
C TYR A 99 3.64 19.60 -2.38
N ALA A 100 4.32 18.75 -3.14
CA ALA A 100 5.30 19.19 -4.13
C ALA A 100 4.70 20.16 -5.17
N PHE A 101 3.43 19.98 -5.50
CA PHE A 101 2.70 20.86 -6.43
C PHE A 101 1.99 22.05 -5.75
N ASN A 102 1.87 22.08 -4.41
CA ASN A 102 1.27 23.21 -3.68
C ASN A 102 1.96 23.48 -2.32
N PRO A 103 3.22 23.96 -2.33
CA PRO A 103 4.05 24.10 -1.13
C PRO A 103 3.61 25.24 -0.18
N ILE A 104 2.77 26.17 -0.66
CA ILE A 104 2.47 27.44 0.04
C ILE A 104 1.56 27.25 1.27
N LYS A 105 0.89 26.10 1.42
CA LYS A 105 -0.20 25.94 2.40
C LYS A 105 0.12 25.19 3.71
N THR A 106 1.32 24.66 3.93
CA THR A 106 1.57 23.82 5.11
C THR A 106 3.04 23.76 5.55
N GLN A 107 3.30 24.00 6.84
CA GLN A 107 4.56 23.62 7.51
C GLN A 107 4.59 22.08 7.62
N ILE A 108 5.21 21.42 6.64
CA ILE A 108 5.33 19.96 6.60
C ILE A 108 6.75 19.53 6.92
N HIS A 109 6.89 18.64 7.90
CA HIS A 109 8.12 17.91 8.16
C HIS A 109 8.28 16.79 7.12
N ILE A 110 8.87 17.12 5.96
CA ILE A 110 9.17 16.19 4.85
C ILE A 110 9.95 14.94 5.33
N ALA A 111 10.71 15.07 6.43
CA ALA A 111 11.38 13.95 7.07
C ALA A 111 10.42 12.79 7.42
N ASN A 112 9.21 13.08 7.95
CA ASN A 112 8.25 12.05 8.34
C ASN A 112 7.75 11.25 7.12
N ILE A 113 7.62 11.90 5.97
CA ILE A 113 7.26 11.23 4.70
C ILE A 113 8.36 10.24 4.30
N TRP A 114 9.62 10.67 4.31
CA TRP A 114 10.74 9.80 3.96
C TRP A 114 10.87 8.62 4.90
N LEU A 115 10.58 8.83 6.19
CA LEU A 115 10.57 7.76 7.18
C LEU A 115 9.45 6.76 6.91
N ILE A 116 8.24 7.19 6.56
CA ILE A 116 7.16 6.28 6.16
C ILE A 116 7.57 5.45 4.95
N ILE A 117 8.12 6.10 3.91
CA ILE A 117 8.62 5.41 2.71
C ILE A 117 9.70 4.39 3.10
N LEU A 118 10.63 4.76 3.98
CA LEU A 118 11.67 3.88 4.49
C LEU A 118 11.08 2.69 5.26
N GLY A 119 10.11 2.94 6.13
CA GLY A 119 9.41 1.90 6.90
C GLY A 119 8.72 0.89 6.00
N HIS A 120 8.11 1.36 4.91
CA HIS A 120 7.51 0.49 3.91
C HIS A 120 8.54 -0.34 3.13
N ILE A 121 9.66 0.26 2.71
CA ILE A 121 10.75 -0.45 2.02
C ILE A 121 11.33 -1.54 2.93
N ILE A 122 11.60 -1.20 4.19
CA ILE A 122 12.12 -2.15 5.19
C ILE A 122 11.08 -3.25 5.45
N GLY A 123 9.82 -2.90 5.67
CA GLY A 123 8.74 -3.85 5.90
C GLY A 123 8.58 -4.86 4.77
N GLY A 124 8.52 -4.38 3.52
CA GLY A 124 8.44 -5.26 2.34
C GLY A 124 9.68 -6.15 2.19
N THR A 125 10.84 -5.61 2.52
CA THR A 125 12.11 -6.35 2.51
C THR A 125 12.12 -7.47 3.54
N LEU A 126 11.76 -7.17 4.79
CA LEU A 126 11.67 -8.13 5.88
C LEU A 126 10.64 -9.22 5.57
N GLY A 127 9.47 -8.87 5.04
CA GLY A 127 8.46 -9.84 4.61
C GLY A 127 9.01 -10.82 3.55
N GLY A 128 9.76 -10.30 2.57
CA GLY A 128 10.47 -11.12 1.58
C GLY A 128 11.51 -12.06 2.20
N LEU A 129 12.36 -11.55 3.11
CA LEU A 129 13.39 -12.33 3.79
C LEU A 129 12.81 -13.41 4.71
N ILE A 130 11.77 -13.09 5.47
CA ILE A 130 11.05 -14.06 6.31
C ILE A 130 10.46 -15.16 5.43
N TRP A 131 9.87 -14.82 4.28
CA TRP A 131 9.37 -15.82 3.35
C TRP A 131 10.47 -16.73 2.80
N VAL A 132 11.64 -16.17 2.44
CA VAL A 132 12.81 -16.97 2.05
C VAL A 132 13.17 -17.96 3.15
N ARG A 133 13.21 -17.53 4.41
CA ARG A 133 13.49 -18.41 5.55
C ARG A 133 12.44 -19.50 5.72
N ILE A 134 11.16 -19.18 5.63
CA ILE A 134 10.05 -20.15 5.70
C ILE A 134 10.16 -21.16 4.56
N LYS A 135 10.39 -20.71 3.33
CA LYS A 135 10.52 -21.57 2.14
C LYS A 135 11.72 -22.49 2.24
N ARG A 136 12.88 -21.98 2.68
CA ARG A 136 14.11 -22.78 2.85
C ARG A 136 13.90 -24.01 3.73
N ASN A 137 13.07 -23.88 4.77
CA ASN A 137 12.83 -24.95 5.73
C ASN A 137 11.70 -25.91 5.33
N LYS A 138 10.94 -25.64 4.26
CA LYS A 138 9.74 -26.40 3.90
C LYS A 138 9.74 -26.75 2.40
N LYS A 139 10.21 -27.97 2.07
CA LYS A 139 10.29 -28.49 0.68
C LYS A 139 8.98 -28.41 -0.12
N TYR A 140 7.82 -28.48 0.53
CA TYR A 140 6.51 -28.40 -0.13
C TYR A 140 6.11 -26.98 -0.59
N LEU A 141 6.90 -25.95 -0.22
CA LEU A 141 6.69 -24.57 -0.65
C LEU A 141 7.42 -24.22 -1.95
N ASN A 142 7.95 -25.18 -2.70
CA ASN A 142 8.73 -24.88 -3.91
C ASN A 142 7.95 -24.10 -4.99
N ASN A 143 6.63 -24.27 -5.08
CA ASN A 143 5.73 -23.58 -6.01
C ASN A 143 4.96 -22.39 -5.39
N SER A 144 5.41 -21.89 -4.23
CA SER A 144 4.62 -20.97 -3.39
C SER A 144 4.62 -19.50 -3.82
N TYR A 145 5.44 -19.13 -4.80
CA TYR A 145 5.40 -17.80 -5.42
C TYR A 145 5.40 -17.96 -6.94
N LYS A 146 4.57 -17.15 -7.61
CA LYS A 146 4.55 -17.10 -9.08
C LYS A 146 5.87 -16.47 -9.49
N ASN A 147 6.68 -17.16 -10.31
CA ASN A 147 7.78 -16.48 -10.98
C ASN A 147 7.18 -15.28 -11.72
N VAL A 148 7.73 -14.08 -11.51
CA VAL A 148 7.44 -12.93 -12.37
C VAL A 148 7.64 -13.43 -13.80
N LYS A 149 6.55 -13.41 -14.58
CA LYS A 149 6.60 -13.80 -15.99
C LYS A 149 7.41 -12.74 -16.72
N ASP A 150 8.02 -13.13 -17.83
CA ASP A 150 8.70 -12.15 -18.65
C ASP A 150 7.70 -11.09 -19.09
N ILE A 151 8.09 -9.84 -18.88
CA ILE A 151 7.25 -8.67 -19.10
C ILE A 151 6.87 -8.62 -20.58
N LYS A 152 5.57 -8.77 -20.89
CA LYS A 152 5.06 -8.55 -22.25
C LYS A 152 4.57 -7.11 -22.39
N PRO A 153 4.89 -6.39 -23.48
CA PRO A 153 4.46 -5.00 -23.67
C PRO A 153 2.95 -4.79 -23.53
N LYS A 154 2.15 -5.74 -24.01
CA LYS A 154 0.69 -5.69 -23.87
C LYS A 154 0.24 -5.77 -22.41
N GLU A 155 0.91 -6.57 -21.58
CA GLU A 155 0.60 -6.74 -20.16
C GLU A 155 0.95 -5.47 -19.36
N LEU A 156 2.06 -4.80 -19.71
CA LEU A 156 2.48 -3.53 -19.09
C LEU A 156 1.42 -2.41 -19.18
N LEU A 157 0.78 -2.25 -20.34
CA LEU A 157 -0.27 -1.25 -20.55
C LEU A 157 -1.48 -1.52 -19.67
N TRP A 158 -1.88 -2.79 -19.53
CA TRP A 158 -2.99 -3.18 -18.66
C TRP A 158 -2.65 -2.97 -17.19
N ASP A 159 -1.46 -3.38 -16.75
CA ASP A 159 -0.99 -3.17 -15.39
C ASP A 159 -0.93 -1.68 -15.05
N SER A 160 -0.54 -0.85 -16.02
CA SER A 160 -0.53 0.61 -15.87
C SER A 160 -1.92 1.20 -15.71
N GLY A 161 -2.86 0.83 -16.60
CA GLY A 161 -4.25 1.28 -16.50
C GLY A 161 -4.91 0.81 -15.20
N PHE A 162 -4.57 -0.39 -14.73
CA PHE A 162 -5.05 -0.91 -13.46
C PHE A 162 -4.50 -0.12 -12.26
N ILE A 163 -3.19 0.13 -12.21
CA ILE A 163 -2.57 0.93 -11.16
C ILE A 163 -3.19 2.34 -11.15
N PHE A 164 -3.29 2.99 -12.31
CA PHE A 164 -3.89 4.32 -12.44
C PHE A 164 -5.33 4.35 -11.93
N SER A 165 -6.17 3.40 -12.37
CA SER A 165 -7.56 3.30 -11.93
C SER A 165 -7.66 3.08 -10.43
N PHE A 166 -6.78 2.24 -9.87
CA PHE A 166 -6.75 1.97 -8.44
C PHE A 166 -6.32 3.19 -7.62
N THR A 167 -5.32 3.93 -8.08
CA THR A 167 -4.88 5.19 -7.48
C THR A 167 -6.02 6.23 -7.50
N LEU A 168 -6.66 6.42 -8.66
CA LEU A 168 -7.75 7.38 -8.82
C LEU A 168 -8.97 7.03 -7.94
N LEU A 169 -9.40 5.77 -7.94
CA LEU A 169 -10.56 5.34 -7.15
C LEU A 169 -10.28 5.38 -5.64
N THR A 170 -9.07 4.99 -5.22
CA THR A 170 -8.65 5.13 -3.81
C THR A 170 -8.70 6.60 -3.40
N PHE A 171 -8.20 7.49 -4.24
CA PHE A 171 -8.29 8.93 -4.01
C PHE A 171 -9.74 9.41 -3.89
N ILE A 172 -10.64 9.04 -4.82
CA ILE A 172 -12.05 9.43 -4.77
C ILE A 172 -12.72 8.95 -3.49
N ILE A 173 -12.49 7.72 -3.06
CA ILE A 173 -13.05 7.16 -1.82
C ILE A 173 -12.53 7.93 -0.61
N GLN A 174 -11.22 8.14 -0.52
CA GLN A 174 -10.62 8.88 0.59
C GLN A 174 -11.11 10.33 0.62
N TYR A 175 -11.25 10.96 -0.54
CA TYR A 175 -11.79 12.30 -0.67
C TYR A 175 -13.26 12.36 -0.18
N ILE A 176 -14.13 11.49 -0.67
CA ILE A 176 -15.56 11.47 -0.29
C ILE A 176 -15.76 11.13 1.19
N ILE A 177 -15.00 10.18 1.74
CA ILE A 177 -15.17 9.70 3.12
C ILE A 177 -14.58 10.67 4.13
N ASN A 178 -13.35 11.16 3.89
CA ASN A 178 -12.72 12.11 4.82
C ASN A 178 -13.49 13.45 4.87
N HIS A 179 -14.25 13.79 3.82
CA HIS A 179 -15.16 14.94 3.86
C HIS A 179 -16.45 14.71 4.68
N LYS A 180 -16.83 13.46 4.95
CA LYS A 180 -18.12 13.13 5.61
C LYS A 180 -17.99 12.53 7.00
N THR A 181 -16.89 11.83 7.31
CA THR A 181 -16.74 11.10 8.57
C THR A 181 -15.27 10.97 8.97
N ASN A 182 -14.93 11.31 10.22
CA ASN A 182 -13.63 10.97 10.84
C ASN A 182 -13.56 9.49 11.27
N ASN A 183 -14.17 8.56 10.52
CA ASN A 183 -14.23 7.15 10.88
C ASN A 183 -13.23 6.32 10.04
N TYR A 184 -12.04 6.10 10.59
CA TYR A 184 -10.95 5.37 9.95
C TYR A 184 -11.30 3.91 9.58
N ILE A 185 -12.00 3.20 10.46
CA ILE A 185 -12.38 1.79 10.23
C ILE A 185 -13.31 1.71 9.01
N LEU A 186 -14.23 2.67 8.90
CA LEU A 186 -15.13 2.79 7.77
C LEU A 186 -14.36 3.07 6.46
N SER A 187 -13.44 4.05 6.47
CA SER A 187 -12.56 4.35 5.32
C SER A 187 -11.72 3.14 4.89
N SER A 188 -11.16 2.40 5.85
CA SER A 188 -10.38 1.19 5.59
C SER A 188 -11.23 0.06 5.01
N THR A 189 -12.47 -0.07 5.48
CA THR A 189 -13.43 -1.07 4.98
C THR A 189 -13.84 -0.77 3.54
N TYR A 190 -14.13 0.48 3.20
CA TYR A 190 -14.43 0.88 1.82
C TYR A 190 -13.22 0.72 0.90
N THR A 191 -12.02 1.09 1.36
CA THR A 191 -10.78 0.89 0.59
C THR A 191 -10.51 -0.60 0.37
N GLY A 192 -10.74 -1.44 1.39
CA GLY A 192 -10.65 -2.90 1.30
C GLY A 192 -11.68 -3.49 0.33
N GLY A 193 -12.92 -3.01 0.36
CA GLY A 193 -13.98 -3.39 -0.57
C GLY A 193 -13.67 -3.00 -2.02
N LEU A 194 -13.16 -1.79 -2.24
CA LEU A 194 -12.69 -1.35 -3.56
C LEU A 194 -11.54 -2.24 -4.05
N THR A 195 -10.57 -2.50 -3.19
CA THR A 195 -9.44 -3.38 -3.49
C THR A 195 -9.94 -4.76 -3.90
N LEU A 196 -10.90 -5.32 -3.16
CA LEU A 196 -11.54 -6.58 -3.50
C LEU A 196 -12.21 -6.54 -4.89
N CYS A 197 -13.06 -5.54 -5.15
CA CYS A 197 -13.77 -5.39 -6.43
C CYS A 197 -12.78 -5.29 -7.60
N MET A 198 -11.75 -4.44 -7.49
CA MET A 198 -10.76 -4.27 -8.55
C MET A 198 -9.95 -5.54 -8.79
N LEU A 199 -9.52 -6.23 -7.73
CA LEU A 199 -8.80 -7.49 -7.85
C LEU A 199 -9.69 -8.60 -8.42
N LEU A 200 -10.97 -8.63 -8.08
CA LEU A 200 -11.95 -9.55 -8.67
C LEU A 200 -12.11 -9.26 -10.17
N SER A 201 -12.28 -8.01 -10.58
CA SER A 201 -12.37 -7.62 -11.99
C SER A 201 -11.11 -8.03 -12.76
N ALA A 202 -9.93 -7.80 -12.19
CA ALA A 202 -8.67 -8.15 -12.84
C ALA A 202 -8.40 -9.67 -12.85
N SER A 203 -8.92 -10.42 -11.87
CA SER A 203 -8.91 -11.89 -11.86
C SER A 203 -9.87 -12.48 -12.88
N TRP A 204 -11.06 -11.89 -13.05
CA TRP A 204 -12.04 -12.24 -14.09
C TRP A 204 -11.49 -12.05 -15.50
N MET A 205 -10.61 -11.07 -15.71
CA MET A 205 -9.91 -10.88 -16.98
C MET A 205 -8.83 -11.94 -17.26
N LEU A 206 -8.63 -12.94 -16.38
CA LEU A 206 -7.59 -13.98 -16.44
C LEU A 206 -6.16 -13.44 -16.54
N ARG A 207 -5.95 -12.14 -16.25
CA ARG A 207 -4.70 -11.41 -16.47
C ARG A 207 -3.95 -11.11 -15.19
N PHE A 208 -4.33 -11.72 -14.07
CA PHE A 208 -3.70 -11.45 -12.79
C PHE A 208 -2.35 -12.16 -12.63
N SER A 209 -1.26 -11.41 -12.84
CA SER A 209 0.10 -11.78 -12.44
C SER A 209 0.53 -11.00 -11.21
N PHE A 210 0.02 -11.41 -10.04
CA PHE A 210 0.40 -10.87 -8.73
C PHE A 210 -0.10 -9.44 -8.45
N PRO A 211 -0.31 -9.06 -7.18
CA PRO A 211 -0.96 -7.81 -6.87
C PRO A 211 0.01 -6.70 -7.21
N THR A 212 -0.49 -5.70 -7.93
CA THR A 212 0.27 -4.52 -8.39
C THR A 212 0.91 -3.74 -7.25
N ASN A 213 0.67 -4.07 -5.97
CA ASN A 213 1.33 -3.45 -4.83
C ASN A 213 2.87 -3.51 -4.93
N ILE A 214 3.48 -2.33 -4.94
CA ILE A 214 4.92 -2.11 -5.07
C ILE A 214 5.74 -2.84 -4.00
N TYR A 215 5.23 -2.99 -2.78
CA TYR A 215 5.94 -3.65 -1.68
C TYR A 215 5.95 -5.17 -1.82
N VAL A 216 4.82 -5.73 -2.27
CA VAL A 216 4.73 -7.16 -2.60
C VAL A 216 5.63 -7.48 -3.81
N SER A 217 5.73 -6.56 -4.77
CA SER A 217 6.66 -6.65 -5.89
C SER A 217 8.12 -6.60 -5.43
N GLY A 218 8.46 -5.72 -4.49
CA GLY A 218 9.77 -5.67 -3.84
C GLY A 218 10.13 -6.95 -3.09
N GLY A 219 9.20 -7.48 -2.29
CA GLY A 219 9.37 -8.79 -1.64
C GLY A 219 9.58 -9.91 -2.65
N SER A 220 8.83 -9.90 -3.76
CA SER A 220 8.94 -10.90 -4.84
C SER A 220 10.30 -10.83 -5.54
N PHE A 221 10.83 -9.62 -5.72
CA PHE A 221 12.18 -9.40 -6.21
C PHE A 221 13.22 -10.03 -5.29
N ILE A 222 13.14 -9.83 -3.96
CA ILE A 222 14.07 -10.42 -2.98
C ILE A 222 14.04 -11.95 -3.02
N VAL A 223 12.84 -12.53 -3.01
CA VAL A 223 12.66 -13.99 -3.07
C VAL A 223 13.25 -14.55 -4.38
N SER A 224 13.02 -13.87 -5.49
CA SER A 224 13.57 -14.25 -6.80
C SER A 224 15.08 -14.06 -6.87
N TYR A 225 15.62 -13.02 -6.24
CA TYR A 225 17.05 -12.79 -6.14
C TYR A 225 17.75 -13.97 -5.46
N TYR A 226 17.13 -14.54 -4.43
CA TYR A 226 17.67 -15.68 -3.69
C TYR A 226 17.55 -17.00 -4.47
N TYR A 227 16.39 -17.29 -5.06
CA TYR A 227 16.09 -18.62 -5.63
C TYR A 227 16.19 -18.73 -7.16
N ASN A 228 16.09 -17.63 -7.91
CA ASN A 228 15.98 -17.66 -9.38
C ASN A 228 16.84 -16.58 -10.04
N LYS A 229 18.16 -16.77 -9.98
CA LYS A 229 19.16 -15.77 -10.40
C LYS A 229 19.00 -15.28 -11.85
N SER A 230 18.53 -16.15 -12.74
CA SER A 230 18.36 -15.83 -14.17
C SER A 230 17.28 -14.78 -14.44
N LYS A 231 16.30 -14.60 -13.53
CA LYS A 231 15.20 -13.64 -13.68
C LYS A 231 15.42 -12.31 -12.95
N ARG A 232 16.58 -12.10 -12.33
CA ARG A 232 16.88 -10.90 -11.53
C ARG A 232 16.69 -9.60 -12.32
N LYS A 233 17.26 -9.53 -13.54
CA LYS A 233 17.18 -8.33 -14.39
C LYS A 233 15.75 -8.01 -14.77
N THR A 234 14.98 -9.01 -15.22
CA THR A 234 13.57 -8.86 -15.59
C THR A 234 12.73 -8.37 -14.40
N ASN A 235 12.96 -8.91 -13.20
CA ASN A 235 12.21 -8.52 -12.01
C ASN A 235 12.58 -7.11 -11.53
N ALA A 236 13.85 -6.72 -11.63
CA ALA A 236 14.29 -5.36 -11.32
C ALA A 236 13.63 -4.34 -12.28
N LEU A 237 13.64 -4.64 -13.58
CA LEU A 237 12.96 -3.80 -14.59
C LEU A 237 11.46 -3.70 -14.32
N TYR A 238 10.81 -4.81 -13.98
CA TYR A 238 9.39 -4.81 -13.61
C TYR A 238 9.13 -3.94 -12.38
N LEU A 239 9.93 -4.09 -11.33
CA LEU A 239 9.80 -3.29 -10.11
C LEU A 239 9.98 -1.80 -10.38
N MET A 240 11.00 -1.42 -11.17
CA MET A 240 11.22 -0.04 -11.58
C MET A 240 10.05 0.53 -12.38
N PHE A 241 9.51 -0.27 -13.31
CA PHE A 241 8.34 0.11 -14.08
C PHE A 241 7.12 0.34 -13.19
N VAL A 242 6.79 -0.62 -12.32
CA VAL A 242 5.66 -0.50 -11.38
C VAL A 242 5.85 0.74 -10.50
N ALA A 243 7.05 0.96 -9.96
CA ALA A 243 7.37 2.14 -9.17
C ALA A 243 7.14 3.45 -9.92
N LEU A 244 7.61 3.52 -11.17
CA LEU A 244 7.42 4.68 -12.03
C LEU A 244 5.95 4.95 -12.32
N VAL A 245 5.17 3.90 -12.65
CA VAL A 245 3.74 4.02 -12.90
C VAL A 245 3.01 4.53 -11.65
N TYR A 246 3.35 4.03 -10.46
CA TYR A 246 2.79 4.56 -9.21
C TYR A 246 3.12 6.04 -9.02
N ILE A 247 4.38 6.43 -9.20
CA ILE A 247 4.83 7.82 -9.08
C ILE A 247 4.04 8.71 -10.03
N VAL A 248 3.99 8.36 -11.33
CA VAL A 248 3.31 9.14 -12.36
C VAL A 248 1.80 9.19 -12.12
N SER A 249 1.17 8.05 -11.82
CA SER A 249 -0.28 7.99 -11.55
C SER A 249 -0.65 8.85 -10.36
N THR A 250 0.15 8.77 -9.29
CA THR A 250 -0.09 9.52 -8.07
C THR A 250 0.14 11.02 -8.30
N ALA A 251 1.18 11.40 -9.04
CA ALA A 251 1.43 12.79 -9.42
C ALA A 251 0.29 13.37 -10.25
N ILE A 252 -0.22 12.63 -11.25
CA ILE A 252 -1.37 13.06 -12.07
C ILE A 252 -2.61 13.26 -11.18
N VAL A 253 -2.93 12.30 -10.31
CA VAL A 253 -4.10 12.39 -9.41
C VAL A 253 -3.96 13.57 -8.44
N SER A 254 -2.76 13.82 -7.90
CA SER A 254 -2.46 15.00 -7.08
C SER A 254 -2.61 16.32 -7.84
N TYR A 255 -2.18 16.38 -9.11
CA TYR A 255 -2.34 17.57 -9.95
C TYR A 255 -3.81 17.84 -10.27
N ILE A 256 -4.59 16.80 -10.59
CA ILE A 256 -6.05 16.88 -10.77
C ILE A 256 -6.71 17.44 -9.51
N TYR A 257 -6.32 16.95 -8.33
CA TYR A 257 -6.86 17.44 -7.05
C TYR A 257 -6.62 18.94 -6.83
N ILE A 258 -5.44 19.46 -7.21
CA ILE A 258 -5.10 20.88 -7.03
C ILE A 258 -5.87 21.78 -8.01
N ILE A 259 -6.08 21.33 -9.24
CA ILE A 259 -6.69 22.16 -10.29
C ILE A 259 -8.20 22.13 -10.27
N LEU A 260 -8.80 21.01 -9.86
CA LEU A 260 -10.25 20.93 -9.74
C LEU A 260 -10.70 22.10 -8.86
N PRO A 261 -11.45 23.08 -9.42
CA PRO A 261 -11.95 24.19 -8.64
C PRO A 261 -13.05 23.60 -7.77
N ILE A 262 -12.66 23.10 -6.60
CA ILE A 262 -13.61 22.79 -5.55
C ILE A 262 -14.13 24.16 -5.17
N SER A 263 -15.32 24.49 -5.67
CA SER A 263 -16.09 25.65 -5.29
C SER A 263 -15.93 25.84 -3.78
N HIS A 264 -15.15 26.85 -3.43
CA HIS A 264 -14.93 27.30 -2.06
C HIS A 264 -16.29 27.73 -1.49
N ASN A 265 -17.07 26.78 -0.98
CA ASN A 265 -17.94 27.01 0.16
C ASN A 265 -17.14 26.77 1.45
N SER A 266 -15.87 27.22 1.46
CA SER A 266 -15.08 27.43 2.68
C SER A 266 -15.41 28.78 3.31
N ALA A 267 -16.70 29.12 3.38
CA ALA A 267 -17.23 30.15 4.27
C ALA A 267 -17.61 29.57 5.64
N LEU A 268 -17.30 28.28 5.91
CA LEU A 268 -17.81 27.54 7.07
C LEU A 268 -16.76 26.79 7.90
N PHE A 269 -15.46 27.05 7.71
CA PHE A 269 -14.40 26.43 8.53
C PHE A 269 -13.35 27.44 9.01
N ILE A 270 -13.85 28.57 9.53
CA ILE A 270 -13.18 29.29 10.61
C ILE A 270 -14.23 29.39 11.72
N HIS A 271 -14.27 28.39 12.59
CA HIS A 271 -14.63 28.45 14.01
C HIS A 271 -14.33 27.10 14.65
#